data_AF-A0A3D2C316-F1
#
_entry.id   AF-A0A3D2C316-F1
#
_cell.length_a   1.000
_cell.length_b   1.000
_cell.length_c   1.000
_cell.angle_alpha   90.00
_cell.angle_beta   90.00
_cell.angle_gamma   90.00
#
_symmetry.space_group_name_H-M   'P 1'
#
loop_
_entity.id
_entity.type
_entity.pdbx_description
1 polymer ?
#
loop_
_entity_poly.entity_id
_entity_poly.type
_entity_poly.pdbx_seq_one_letter_code
_entity_poly.pdbx_strand_id
1 'polypeptide(L)' 'DDDDDEGDNHLSFKLSATGESIGLYRPDGQAVDEITFDEMGTDISMARVPDGSSTWEVTDNATPGASNGG' A
#
# COMPACT_ATOMS: atom_id res chain seq x y z
N ASP A 1 -14.76 12.44 -0.27
CA ASP A 1 -15.75 11.81 0.62
C ASP A 1 -15.01 10.94 1.60
N ASP A 2 -15.25 11.24 2.87
CA ASP A 2 -14.59 10.71 4.05
C ASP A 2 -15.74 10.26 4.95
N ASP A 3 -16.19 9.04 4.73
CA ASP A 3 -17.10 8.35 5.60
C ASP A 3 -16.34 7.24 6.30
N ASP A 4 -16.27 7.35 7.63
CA ASP A 4 -15.75 6.36 8.58
C ASP A 4 -16.48 4.98 8.53
N ASP A 5 -17.24 4.70 7.45
CA ASP A 5 -18.12 3.54 7.24
C ASP A 5 -17.62 2.60 6.11
N GLU A 6 -16.41 2.83 5.60
CA GLU A 6 -15.85 2.07 4.48
C GLU A 6 -15.11 0.78 4.92
N GLY A 7 -15.19 0.46 6.22
CA GLY A 7 -14.75 -0.80 6.82
C GLY A 7 -13.25 -0.84 7.19
N ASP A 8 -12.83 -1.95 7.82
CA ASP A 8 -11.47 -2.14 8.37
C ASP A 8 -10.32 -2.00 7.35
N ASN A 9 -10.64 -1.93 6.05
CA ASN A 9 -9.68 -1.78 4.96
C ASN A 9 -9.36 -0.31 4.63
N HIS A 10 -10.01 0.66 5.28
CA HIS A 10 -9.82 2.08 5.01
C HIS A 10 -9.02 2.74 6.13
N LEU A 11 -8.08 3.58 5.72
CA LEU A 11 -7.26 4.37 6.63
C LEU A 11 -7.95 5.73 6.85
N SER A 12 -7.75 6.32 8.02
CA SER A 12 -8.24 7.67 8.35
C SER A 12 -7.47 8.79 7.63
N PHE A 13 -6.71 8.45 6.59
CA PHE A 13 -5.91 9.37 5.78
C PHE A 13 -5.83 8.86 4.34
N LYS A 14 -5.51 9.76 3.43
CA LYS A 14 -5.42 9.50 1.99
C LYS A 14 -4.00 9.77 1.52
N LEU A 15 -3.55 8.95 0.58
CA LEU A 15 -2.27 9.10 -0.10
C LEU A 15 -2.45 9.95 -1.36
N SER A 16 -1.43 10.72 -1.72
CA SER A 16 -1.44 11.50 -2.96
C SER A 16 -1.41 10.59 -4.19
N ALA A 17 -2.34 10.81 -5.13
CA ALA A 17 -2.35 10.08 -6.41
C ALA A 17 -1.12 10.39 -7.29
N THR A 18 -0.45 11.54 -7.08
CA THR A 18 0.73 11.95 -7.88
C THR A 18 2.05 11.39 -7.35
N GLY A 19 2.00 10.52 -6.33
CA GLY A 19 3.17 9.95 -5.68
C GLY A 19 3.45 10.53 -4.29
N GLU A 20 3.95 9.66 -3.41
CA GLU A 20 4.27 9.95 -2.01
C GLU A 20 5.31 8.94 -1.49
N SER A 21 5.83 9.16 -0.28
CA SER A 21 6.66 8.18 0.43
C SER A 21 5.97 7.68 1.68
N ILE A 22 5.98 6.37 1.87
CA ILE A 22 5.40 5.68 3.02
C ILE A 22 6.51 4.91 3.71
N GLY A 23 6.60 5.06 5.03
CA GLY A 23 7.58 4.37 5.84
C GLY A 23 6.95 3.72 7.06
N LEU A 24 7.35 2.48 7.33
CA LEU A 24 7.07 1.76 8.55
C LEU A 24 8.34 1.78 9.41
N TYR A 25 8.26 2.39 10.59
CA TYR A 25 9.40 2.54 11.49
C TYR A 25 9.14 1.85 12.83
N ARG A 26 10.22 1.37 13.45
CA ARG A 26 10.23 0.91 14.84
C ARG A 26 10.14 2.11 15.80
N PRO A 27 9.77 1.88 17.07
CA PRO A 27 9.74 2.94 18.09
C PRO A 27 11.09 3.63 18.34
N ASP A 28 12.21 2.97 18.02
CA ASP A 28 13.56 3.53 18.10
C ASP A 28 13.95 4.37 16.87
N GLY A 29 13.05 4.51 15.89
CA GLY A 29 13.24 5.27 14.66
C GLY A 29 13.89 4.49 13.52
N GLN A 30 14.22 3.21 13.69
CA GLN A 30 14.76 2.40 12.60
C GLN A 30 13.67 2.04 11.58
N ALA A 31 13.96 2.22 10.29
CA ALA A 31 13.08 1.79 9.21
C ALA A 31 12.94 0.26 9.20
N VAL A 32 11.71 -0.22 9.13
CA VAL A 32 11.35 -1.61 8.87
C VAL A 32 11.13 -1.81 7.38
N ASP A 33 10.38 -0.91 6.75
CA ASP A 33 10.14 -0.88 5.30
C ASP A 33 9.87 0.57 4.86
N GLU A 34 10.27 0.91 3.65
CA GLU A 34 10.07 2.22 3.04
C GLU A 34 9.79 2.04 1.55
N ILE A 35 8.81 2.78 1.05
CA ILE A 35 8.51 2.85 -0.37
C ILE A 35 8.23 4.30 -0.77
N THR A 36 8.80 4.71 -1.89
CA THR A 36 8.35 5.87 -2.64
C THR A 36 7.66 5.35 -3.89
N PHE A 37 6.43 5.80 -4.14
CA PHE A 37 5.69 5.48 -5.35
C PHE A 37 5.45 6.77 -6.15
N ASP A 38 5.43 6.63 -7.47
CA ASP A 38 5.14 7.74 -8.39
C ASP A 38 3.61 7.88 -8.59
N GLU A 39 3.19 8.58 -9.64
CA GLU A 39 1.78 8.69 -9.99
C GLU A 39 1.10 7.32 -10.13
N MET A 40 0.00 7.13 -9.41
CA MET A 40 -0.84 5.93 -9.47
C MET A 40 -2.19 6.25 -10.11
N GLY A 41 -2.57 5.42 -11.07
CA GLY A 41 -3.90 5.43 -11.67
C GLY A 41 -4.97 4.86 -10.74
N THR A 42 -6.24 5.03 -11.14
CA THR A 42 -7.36 4.39 -10.46
C THR A 42 -7.33 2.88 -10.69
N ASP A 43 -7.91 2.13 -9.75
CA ASP A 43 -8.09 0.68 -9.83
C ASP A 43 -6.79 -0.14 -9.92
N ILE A 44 -5.65 0.46 -9.60
CA ILE A 44 -4.36 -0.23 -9.45
C ILE A 44 -3.77 0.01 -8.07
N SER A 45 -2.96 -0.94 -7.63
CA SER A 45 -2.27 -0.94 -6.34
C SER A 45 -0.80 -1.27 -6.52
N MET A 46 0.04 -0.88 -5.56
CA MET A 46 1.42 -1.34 -5.47
C MET A 46 1.49 -2.47 -4.45
N ALA A 47 1.98 -3.65 -4.83
CA ALA A 47 2.06 -4.82 -3.97
C ALA A 47 3.38 -5.58 -4.14
N ARG A 48 3.82 -6.27 -3.09
CA ARG A 48 4.91 -7.25 -3.19
C ARG A 48 4.34 -8.55 -3.74
N VAL A 49 4.64 -8.87 -4.99
CA VAL A 49 4.18 -10.07 -5.69
C VAL A 49 5.39 -10.92 -6.10
N PRO A 50 5.49 -12.20 -5.69
CA PRO A 50 4.63 -12.89 -4.73
C PRO A 50 4.73 -12.28 -3.31
N ASP A 51 3.84 -12.67 -2.42
CA ASP A 51 3.82 -12.24 -1.02
C ASP A 51 5.22 -12.27 -0.38
N GLY A 52 5.58 -11.16 0.28
CA GLY A 52 6.90 -10.99 0.90
C GLY A 52 8.07 -10.80 -0.08
N SER A 53 7.83 -10.62 -1.38
CA SER A 53 8.88 -10.31 -2.37
C SER A 53 9.71 -9.08 -1.97
N SER A 54 10.99 -9.07 -2.31
CA SER A 54 11.86 -7.90 -2.10
C SER A 54 11.49 -6.70 -2.98
N THR A 55 10.72 -6.92 -4.05
CA THR A 55 10.31 -5.89 -5.01
C THR A 55 8.84 -5.56 -4.89
N TRP A 56 8.51 -4.29 -5.16
CA TRP A 56 7.16 -3.80 -5.32
C TRP A 56 6.80 -3.78 -6.80
N GLU A 57 5.56 -4.16 -7.11
CA GLU A 57 5.02 -4.20 -8.46
C GLU A 57 3.63 -3.57 -8.49
N VAL A 58 3.31 -2.90 -9.60
CA VAL A 58 1.95 -2.43 -9.86
C VAL A 58 1.08 -3.62 -10.25
N THR A 59 -0.07 -3.76 -9.60
CA THR A 59 -1.03 -4.82 -9.85
C THR A 59 -2.47 -4.30 -9.75
N ASP A 60 -3.36 -4.92 -10.52
CA ASP A 60 -4.82 -4.75 -10.46
C ASP A 60 -5.52 -5.95 -9.79
N ASN A 61 -4.75 -6.94 -9.32
CA ASN A 61 -5.28 -8.17 -8.77
C ASN A 61 -5.53 -8.06 -7.25
N ALA A 62 -6.78 -7.75 -6.88
CA ALA A 62 -7.22 -7.68 -5.49
C ALA A 62 -7.17 -9.06 -4.80
N THR A 63 -6.44 -9.14 -3.68
CA THR A 63 -6.30 -10.36 -2.85
C THR A 63 -6.66 -10.14 -1.37
N PRO A 64 -7.81 -9.53 -1.05
CA PRO A 64 -8.20 -9.25 0.33
C PRO A 64 -8.31 -10.55 1.14
N GLY A 65 -7.59 -10.61 2.26
CA GLY A 65 -7.58 -11.78 3.15
C GLY A 65 -6.77 -12.98 2.63
N ALA A 66 -6.01 -12.83 1.54
CA ALA A 66 -5.16 -13.86 0.94
C ALA A 66 -3.73 -13.34 0.72
N SER A 67 -2.81 -14.22 0.31
CA SER A 67 -1.44 -13.84 -0.08
C SER A 67 -1.42 -13.05 -1.39
N ASN A 68 -0.55 -12.05 -1.47
CA ASN A 68 -0.34 -11.30 -2.71
C ASN A 68 0.16 -12.23 -3.84
N GLY A 69 -0.50 -12.15 -5.00
CA GLY A 69 -0.21 -13.01 -6.15
C GLY A 69 -1.10 -14.25 -6.29
N GLY A 70 -1.92 -14.56 -5.29
CA GLY A 70 -2.87 -15.68 -5.30
C GLY A 70 -2.35 -16.97 -4.70
#